data_AF-A0A5E4JZ32-F1
#
_entry.id   AF-A0A5E4JZ32-F1
#
_cell.length_a   1.000
_cell.length_b   1.000
_cell.length_c   1.000
_cell.angle_alpha   90.00
_cell.angle_beta   90.00
_cell.angle_gamma   90.00
#
_symmetry.space_group_name_H-M   'P 1'
#
loop_
_entity.id
_entity.type
_entity.pdbx_description
1 polymer ?
#
loop_
_entity_poly.entity_id
_entity_poly.type
_entity_poly.pdbx_seq_one_letter_code
_entity_poly.pdbx_strand_id
1 'polypeptide(L)'
;MNLLFHKLSEKEKEEIQNQVKSILKSFSEKLSKIDRDVEESFIERENFERKENGGAEEISRKIMFENAPEKNEDSIIGEKGKW
;
A
#
# COMPACT_ATOMS: atom_id res chain seq x y z
N MET A 1 -15.69 2.71 -6.69
CA MET A 1 -14.49 3.52 -6.37
C MET A 1 -13.49 3.31 -7.49
N ASN A 2 -13.21 4.33 -8.32
CA ASN A 2 -12.18 4.25 -9.36
C ASN A 2 -10.82 4.52 -8.71
N LEU A 3 -10.13 3.47 -8.26
CA LEU A 3 -8.70 3.49 -7.91
C LEU A 3 -7.83 3.39 -9.18
N LEU A 4 -8.28 4.02 -10.27
CA LEU A 4 -7.57 3.98 -11.54
C LEU A 4 -6.39 4.95 -11.45
N PHE A 5 -5.19 4.43 -11.66
CA PHE A 5 -4.05 5.28 -11.97
C PHE A 5 -4.44 6.26 -13.08
N HIS A 6 -4.28 7.56 -12.82
CA HIS A 6 -4.47 8.58 -13.83
C HIS A 6 -3.26 9.50 -13.86
N LYS A 7 -2.99 10.05 -15.04
CA LYS A 7 -1.95 11.05 -15.19
C LYS A 7 -2.38 12.31 -14.46
N LEU A 8 -1.53 12.78 -13.54
CA LEU A 8 -1.75 14.03 -12.85
C LEU A 8 -1.49 15.21 -13.79
N SER A 9 -2.42 16.14 -13.84
CA SER A 9 -2.21 17.47 -14.42
C SER A 9 -1.28 18.31 -13.57
N GLU A 10 -0.68 19.37 -14.13
CA GLU A 10 0.20 20.26 -13.37
C GLU A 10 -0.53 20.95 -12.20
N LYS A 11 -1.80 21.30 -12.39
CA LYS A 11 -2.64 21.87 -11.34
C LYS A 11 -2.84 20.89 -10.17
N GLU A 12 -3.19 19.64 -10.47
CA GLU A 12 -3.36 18.60 -9.44
C GLU A 12 -2.05 18.33 -8.70
N LYS A 13 -0.91 18.30 -9.40
CA LYS A 13 0.40 18.17 -8.76
C LYS A 13 0.67 19.29 -7.77
N GLU A 14 0.39 20.53 -8.16
CA GLU A 14 0.57 21.70 -7.29
C GLU A 14 -0.35 21.65 -6.06
N GLU A 15 -1.62 21.30 -6.26
CA GLU A 15 -2.58 21.11 -5.17
C GLU A 15 -2.14 20.02 -4.19
N ILE A 16 -1.73 18.85 -4.69
CA ILE A 16 -1.18 17.75 -3.89
C ILE A 16 0.06 18.22 -3.13
N GLN A 17 0.97 18.92 -3.79
CA GLN A 17 2.19 19.41 -3.16
C GLN A 17 1.89 20.37 -2.01
N ASN A 18 0.92 21.27 -2.17
CA ASN A 18 0.49 22.20 -1.13
C ASN A 18 -0.17 21.48 0.05
N GLN A 19 -1.00 20.47 -0.22
CA GLN A 19 -1.59 19.62 0.83
C GLN A 19 -0.51 18.87 1.61
N VAL A 20 0.46 18.26 0.92
CA VAL A 20 1.58 17.54 1.56
C VAL A 20 2.39 18.48 2.44
N LYS A 21 2.74 19.68 1.95
CA LYS A 21 3.45 20.69 2.75
C LYS A 21 2.68 21.07 4.02
N SER A 22 1.36 21.26 3.90
CA SER A 22 0.51 21.58 5.05
C SER A 22 0.48 20.44 6.07
N ILE A 23 0.31 19.20 5.61
CA ILE A 23 0.31 18.01 6.47
C ILE A 23 1.65 17.89 7.21
N LEU A 24 2.78 17.93 6.49
CA LEU A 24 4.12 17.81 7.07
C LEU A 24 4.41 18.92 8.08
N LYS A 25 4.01 20.17 7.76
CA LYS A 25 4.16 21.29 8.68
C LYS A 25 3.34 21.07 9.96
N SER A 26 2.06 20.74 9.82
CA SER A 26 1.17 20.49 10.96
C SER A 26 1.62 19.31 11.81
N PHE A 27 2.17 18.27 11.18
CA PHE A 27 2.71 17.10 11.86
C PHE A 27 3.97 17.47 12.63
N SER A 28 4.92 18.17 12.01
CA SER A 28 6.15 18.65 12.65
C SER A 28 5.86 19.58 13.84
N GLU A 29 4.91 20.51 13.70
CA GLU A 29 4.47 21.41 14.77
C GLU A 29 3.80 20.67 15.95
N LYS A 30 3.14 19.54 15.69
CA LYS A 30 2.57 18.70 16.76
C LYS A 30 3.66 17.85 17.41
N LEU A 31 4.56 17.27 16.61
CA LEU A 31 5.65 16.43 17.07
C LEU A 31 6.63 17.22 17.96
N SER A 32 6.88 18.49 17.64
CA SER A 32 7.76 19.36 18.46
C SER A 32 7.20 19.69 19.85
N LYS A 33 5.90 19.46 20.08
CA LYS A 33 5.23 19.67 21.38
C LYS A 33 5.23 18.41 22.26
N ILE A 34 5.67 17.28 21.72
CA ILE A 34 5.76 16.03 22.46
C ILE A 34 7.10 16.02 23.20
N ASP A 35 7.10 15.67 24.48
CA ASP A 35 8.32 15.53 25.28
C ASP A 35 9.23 14.46 24.66
N ARG A 36 10.55 14.63 24.80
CA ARG A 36 11.53 13.73 24.16
C ARG A 36 11.57 12.33 24.79
N ASP A 37 10.99 12.17 25.97
CA ASP A 37 10.95 10.93 26.73
C ASP A 37 9.64 10.17 26.48
N VAL A 38 9.32 9.95 25.20
CA VAL A 38 8.23 9.03 24.83
C VAL A 38 8.77 7.61 24.97
N GLU A 39 8.18 6.83 25.88
CA GLU A 39 8.49 5.41 25.99
C GLU A 39 8.22 4.71 24.65
N GLU A 40 9.21 3.97 24.14
CA GLU A 40 9.07 3.28 22.87
C GLU A 40 7.94 2.25 22.96
N SER A 41 6.87 2.44 22.20
CA SER A 41 5.82 1.42 22.09
C SER A 41 6.24 0.36 21.09
N PHE A 42 7.14 -0.54 21.48
CA PHE A 42 7.40 -1.76 20.70
C PHE A 42 6.66 -2.95 21.34
N ILE A 43 6.12 -3.81 20.49
CA ILE A 43 5.55 -5.09 20.90
C ILE A 43 6.58 -6.14 20.51
N GLU A 44 7.38 -6.58 21.47
CA GLU A 44 8.26 -7.72 21.28
C GLU A 44 7.42 -9.01 21.29
N ARG A 45 7.55 -9.81 20.24
CA ARG A 45 6.89 -11.10 20.13
C ARG A 45 7.94 -12.18 20.06
N GLU A 46 7.89 -13.09 21.03
CA GLU A 46 8.77 -14.27 21.08
C GLU A 46 8.59 -15.16 19.83
N ASN A 47 7.37 -15.22 19.29
CA ASN A 47 7.05 -15.99 18.10
C ASN A 47 6.47 -15.07 17.01
N PHE A 48 7.17 -14.96 15.88
CA PHE A 48 6.74 -14.23 14.69
C PHE A 48 6.79 -15.10 13.42
N GLU A 49 7.36 -16.29 13.52
CA GLU A 49 7.50 -17.24 12.42
C GLU A 49 6.36 -18.26 12.43
N ARG A 50 5.96 -18.69 11.24
CA ARG A 50 5.01 -19.80 11.08
C ARG A 50 5.79 -21.04 10.66
N LYS A 51 5.61 -22.14 11.40
CA LYS A 51 6.16 -23.44 10.99
C LYS A 51 5.53 -23.90 9.67
N GLU A 52 6.37 -24.32 8.72
CA GLU A 52 5.92 -24.93 7.47
C GLU A 52 5.52 -26.39 7.73
N ASN A 53 4.24 -26.60 8.07
CA ASN A 53 3.71 -27.92 8.41
C ASN A 53 2.62 -28.39 7.43
N GLY A 54 2.86 -28.35 6.11
CA GLY A 54 1.88 -28.85 5.13
C GLY A 54 2.17 -28.47 3.67
N GLY A 55 1.32 -28.96 2.76
CA GLY A 55 1.26 -28.52 1.37
C GLY A 55 0.39 -27.27 1.20
N ALA A 56 0.48 -26.60 0.05
CA ALA A 56 -0.40 -25.48 -0.26
C ALA A 56 -1.86 -25.96 -0.39
N GLU A 57 -2.79 -25.22 0.22
CA GLU A 57 -4.23 -25.41 -0.04
C GLU A 57 -4.53 -25.14 -1.51
N GLU A 58 -5.51 -25.87 -2.07
CA GLU A 58 -5.94 -25.63 -3.44
C GLU A 58 -6.62 -24.26 -3.57
N ILE A 59 -6.08 -23.41 -4.44
CA ILE A 59 -6.66 -22.10 -4.74
C ILE A 59 -7.62 -22.23 -5.91
N SER A 60 -8.84 -21.72 -5.76
CA SER A 60 -9.77 -21.60 -6.88
C SER A 60 -9.25 -20.61 -7.91
N ARG A 61 -8.84 -21.10 -9.10
CA ARG A 61 -8.43 -20.26 -10.23
C ARG A 61 -9.49 -19.21 -10.60
N LYS A 62 -10.77 -19.59 -10.53
CA LYS A 62 -11.88 -18.69 -10.80
C LYS A 62 -11.86 -17.47 -9.87
N ILE A 63 -11.74 -17.70 -8.56
CA ILE A 63 -11.68 -16.62 -7.56
C ILE A 63 -10.42 -15.79 -7.76
N MET A 64 -9.28 -16.44 -7.99
CA MET A 64 -7.99 -15.77 -8.17
C MET A 64 -8.02 -14.74 -9.30
N PHE A 65 -8.65 -15.08 -10.43
CA PHE A 65 -8.68 -14.20 -11.59
C PHE A 65 -9.92 -13.33 -11.68
N GLU A 66 -10.98 -13.54 -10.87
CA GLU A 66 -12.28 -12.87 -11.01
C GLU A 66 -12.16 -11.35 -11.15
N ASN A 67 -11.32 -10.73 -10.32
CA ASN A 67 -11.11 -9.28 -10.26
C ASN A 67 -10.03 -8.73 -11.20
N ALA A 68 -9.37 -9.57 -12.00
CA ALA A 68 -8.34 -9.09 -12.92
C ALA A 68 -8.96 -8.31 -14.10
N PRO A 69 -8.41 -7.13 -14.46
CA PRO A 69 -8.97 -6.28 -15.51
C PRO A 69 -8.88 -6.92 -16.89
N GLU A 70 -7.78 -7.61 -17.18
CA GLU A 70 -7.58 -8.43 -18.37
C GLU A 70 -6.97 -9.77 -17.96
N LYS A 71 -7.55 -10.87 -18.48
CA LYS A 71 -7.14 -12.24 -18.14
C LYS A 71 -7.49 -13.21 -19.26
N ASN A 72 -6.82 -14.35 -19.26
CA ASN A 72 -7.27 -15.57 -19.91
C ASN A 72 -7.55 -16.65 -18.85
N GLU A 73 -7.76 -17.89 -19.25
CA GLU A 73 -8.11 -19.00 -18.34
C GLU A 73 -7.05 -19.23 -17.24
N ASP A 74 -5.78 -18.97 -17.55
CA ASP A 74 -4.64 -19.35 -16.72
C ASP A 74 -3.72 -18.18 -16.33
N SER A 75 -4.01 -16.94 -16.76
CA SER A 75 -3.09 -15.81 -16.59
C SER A 75 -3.79 -14.45 -16.57
N ILE A 76 -3.20 -13.52 -15.83
CA ILE A 76 -3.50 -12.09 -15.90
C ILE A 76 -2.68 -11.48 -17.03
N ILE A 77 -3.30 -10.70 -17.90
CA ILE A 77 -2.65 -10.05 -19.02
C ILE A 77 -2.23 -8.65 -18.58
N GLY A 78 -0.95 -8.34 -18.71
CA GLY A 78 -0.38 -7.02 -18.41
C GLY A 78 0.18 -6.35 -19.65
N GLU A 79 0.39 -5.03 -19.58
CA GLU A 79 0.99 -4.27 -20.68
C GLU A 79 2.45 -4.71 -20.94
N LYS A 80 2.81 -4.94 -22.20
CA LYS A 80 4.19 -5.30 -22.58
C LYS A 80 5.05 -4.04 -22.71
N GLY A 81 6.10 -3.94 -21.89
CA GLY A 81 7.21 -2.99 -22.10
C GLY A 81 6.92 -1.52 -21.76
N LYS A 82 5.96 -1.23 -20.87
CA LYS A 82 5.67 0.12 -20.36
C LYS A 82 5.93 0.28 -18.85
N TRP A 83 6.88 -0.49 -18.33
CA TRP A 83 7.41 -0.33 -16.98
C TRP A 83 8.76 0.39 -17.05
#